data_AF-A0A1M4VGF1-F1
#
_entry.id   AF-A0A1M4VGF1-F1
#
_cell.length_a   1.000
_cell.length_b   1.000
_cell.length_c   1.000
_cell.angle_alpha   90.00
_cell.angle_beta   90.00
_cell.angle_gamma   90.00
#
_symmetry.space_group_name_H-M   'P 1'
#
loop_
_entity.id
_entity.type
_entity.pdbx_description
1 polymer ?
#
loop_
_entity_poly.entity_id
_entity_poly.type
_entity_poly.pdbx_seq_one_letter_code
_entity_poly.pdbx_strand_id
1 'polypeptide(L)'
;MEINHQQVMKMMQYKCPFRIYVRNFIETYKNSLMKKLIFFFVLISLFSCGDYIDKPKNLVSQDKMAEIMADLAINDQATFMYPNSNLEAGTRYVLKTHNVKSEDYIESFKYYVVKEKMNGIVEDAQQILLKKDPKAEKYVKDKMSKTGNTENLPLLSR
;
A
#
# COMPACT_ATOMS: atom_id res chain seq x y z
N MET A 1 -17.07 1.86 27.91
CA MET A 1 -17.38 3.00 27.02
C MET A 1 -17.45 2.45 25.61
N GLU A 2 -18.62 1.94 25.24
CA GLU A 2 -18.86 1.27 23.96
C GLU A 2 -18.99 2.29 22.84
N ILE A 3 -18.08 2.25 21.89
CA ILE A 3 -18.20 2.98 20.64
C ILE A 3 -19.02 2.10 19.70
N ASN A 4 -20.32 2.41 19.65
CA ASN A 4 -21.34 1.78 18.82
C ASN A 4 -20.95 1.85 17.32
N HIS A 5 -21.14 0.74 16.60
CA HIS A 5 -21.00 0.54 15.15
C HIS A 5 -21.58 1.69 14.29
N GLN A 6 -22.55 2.43 14.83
CA GLN A 6 -23.18 3.60 14.23
C GLN A 6 -22.24 4.82 14.08
N GLN A 7 -21.17 4.92 14.88
CA GLN A 7 -20.14 5.98 14.78
C GLN A 7 -19.13 5.71 13.65
N VAL A 8 -18.79 4.44 13.40
CA VAL A 8 -17.88 4.05 12.31
C VAL A 8 -18.53 4.30 10.94
N MET A 9 -19.85 4.13 10.83
CA MET A 9 -20.62 4.49 9.63
C MET A 9 -20.67 6.00 9.37
N LYS A 10 -20.49 6.87 10.38
CA LYS A 10 -20.44 8.33 10.19
C LYS A 10 -19.08 8.82 9.70
N MET A 11 -17.98 8.11 9.95
CA MET A 11 -16.68 8.48 9.36
C MET A 11 -16.57 8.11 7.87
N MET A 12 -17.37 7.16 7.39
CA MET A 12 -17.50 6.86 5.95
C MET A 12 -18.43 7.82 5.19
N GLN A 13 -18.80 8.98 5.78
CA GLN A 13 -19.42 10.10 5.04
C GLN A 13 -18.41 11.10 4.48
N TYR A 14 -17.11 10.97 4.79
CA TYR A 14 -16.06 11.88 4.31
C TYR A 14 -15.04 11.21 3.38
N LYS A 15 -15.51 10.45 2.39
CA LYS A 15 -14.73 10.10 1.18
C LYS A 15 -15.69 9.56 0.11
N CYS A 16 -15.65 10.17 -1.06
CA CYS A 16 -16.36 9.84 -2.30
C CYS A 16 -17.78 10.47 -2.47
N PRO A 17 -17.91 11.57 -3.25
CA PRO A 17 -19.20 12.14 -3.66
C PRO A 17 -19.90 11.30 -4.75
N PHE A 18 -19.68 9.97 -4.77
CA PHE A 18 -20.17 9.09 -5.83
C PHE A 18 -21.64 8.70 -5.62
N ARG A 19 -22.10 8.62 -4.37
CA ARG A 19 -23.43 8.05 -4.04
C ARG A 19 -24.61 9.00 -4.25
N ILE A 20 -24.38 10.32 -4.21
CA ILE A 20 -25.42 11.33 -4.50
C ILE A 20 -25.60 11.48 -6.01
N TYR A 21 -24.52 11.37 -6.79
CA TYR A 21 -24.56 11.53 -8.24
C TYR A 21 -25.38 10.42 -8.93
N VAL A 22 -25.28 9.18 -8.46
CA VAL A 22 -26.01 8.04 -9.03
C VAL A 22 -27.53 8.17 -8.83
N ARG A 23 -27.98 8.75 -7.71
CA ARG A 23 -29.42 8.86 -7.41
C ARG A 23 -30.11 9.90 -8.31
N ASN A 24 -29.45 11.03 -8.58
CA ASN A 24 -29.96 12.05 -9.50
C ASN A 24 -29.83 11.66 -10.99
N PHE A 25 -28.93 10.72 -11.30
CA PHE A 25 -28.73 10.20 -12.66
C PHE A 25 -29.85 9.25 -13.14
N ILE A 26 -30.55 8.59 -12.21
CA ILE A 26 -31.63 7.62 -12.53
C ILE A 26 -32.96 8.32 -12.88
N GLU A 27 -33.22 9.56 -12.43
CA GLU A 27 -34.47 10.27 -12.74
C GLU A 27 -34.52 10.89 -14.15
N THR A 28 -33.39 10.97 -14.85
CA THR A 28 -33.29 11.60 -16.18
C THR A 28 -33.46 10.59 -17.34
N TYR A 29 -33.98 9.38 -17.06
CA TYR A 29 -33.89 8.18 -17.91
C TYR A 29 -34.96 8.03 -19.00
N LYS A 30 -35.72 9.08 -19.32
CA LYS A 30 -36.91 8.96 -20.21
C LYS A 30 -36.69 9.42 -21.66
N ASN A 31 -35.52 9.98 -22.02
CA ASN A 31 -35.27 10.52 -23.37
C ASN A 31 -34.23 9.69 -24.13
N SER A 32 -34.56 9.23 -25.35
CA SER A 32 -33.74 8.30 -26.16
C SER A 32 -32.35 8.83 -26.54
N LEU A 33 -32.13 10.15 -26.44
CA LEU A 33 -30.84 10.83 -26.64
C LEU A 33 -29.80 10.50 -25.54
N MET A 34 -30.22 10.16 -24.32
CA MET A 34 -29.32 9.94 -23.17
C MET A 34 -28.63 8.57 -23.16
N LYS A 35 -29.15 7.58 -23.91
CA LYS A 35 -28.53 6.24 -24.02
C LYS A 35 -27.14 6.28 -24.67
N LYS A 36 -26.92 7.21 -25.61
CA LYS A 36 -25.63 7.42 -26.28
C LYS A 36 -24.60 8.08 -25.36
N LEU A 37 -25.04 8.98 -24.46
CA LEU A 37 -24.17 9.63 -23.48
C LEU A 37 -23.72 8.69 -22.36
N ILE A 38 -24.61 7.78 -21.92
CA ILE A 38 -24.24 6.72 -20.98
C ILE A 38 -23.17 5.81 -21.58
N PHE A 39 -23.33 5.39 -22.85
CA PHE A 39 -22.33 4.58 -23.52
C PHE A 39 -20.97 5.29 -23.59
N PHE A 40 -20.99 6.60 -23.90
CA PHE A 40 -19.77 7.41 -23.93
C PHE A 40 -19.11 7.55 -22.54
N PHE A 41 -19.91 7.76 -21.49
CA PHE A 41 -19.40 7.85 -20.11
C PHE A 41 -18.83 6.51 -19.61
N VAL A 42 -19.49 5.39 -19.95
CA VAL A 42 -18.99 4.04 -19.66
C VAL A 42 -17.68 3.78 -20.42
N LEU A 43 -17.61 4.16 -21.69
CA LEU A 43 -16.40 3.99 -22.51
C LEU A 43 -15.23 4.81 -21.96
N ILE A 44 -15.45 6.05 -21.53
CA ILE A 44 -14.41 6.89 -20.91
C ILE A 44 -13.95 6.32 -19.56
N SER A 45 -14.87 5.76 -18.77
CA SER A 45 -14.50 5.16 -17.47
C SER A 45 -13.59 3.94 -17.60
N LEU A 46 -13.62 3.23 -18.74
CA LEU A 46 -12.72 2.10 -19.03
C LEU A 46 -11.28 2.55 -19.36
N PHE A 47 -11.07 3.78 -19.82
CA PHE A 47 -9.74 4.30 -20.15
C PHE A 47 -9.07 5.11 -19.02
N SER A 48 -9.71 5.22 -17.85
CA SER A 48 -9.16 5.97 -16.72
C SER A 48 -8.01 5.26 -15.99
N CYS A 49 -7.73 3.99 -16.29
CA CYS A 49 -6.61 3.25 -15.71
C CYS A 49 -5.37 3.43 -16.59
N GLY A 50 -4.72 4.58 -16.47
CA GLY A 50 -3.45 4.86 -17.14
C GLY A 50 -2.35 5.03 -16.10
N ASP A 51 -1.47 4.05 -15.98
CA ASP A 51 -0.28 4.11 -15.12
C ASP A 51 0.76 5.07 -15.72
N TYR A 52 0.48 6.37 -15.60
CA TYR A 52 1.33 7.45 -16.07
C TYR A 52 2.40 7.77 -15.02
N ILE A 53 3.32 6.84 -14.80
CA ILE A 53 4.57 7.11 -14.09
C ILE A 53 5.75 6.71 -14.98
N ASP A 54 6.61 7.68 -15.22
CA ASP A 54 7.89 7.49 -15.90
C ASP A 54 8.84 6.66 -15.04
N LYS A 55 9.64 5.81 -15.70
CA LYS A 55 10.67 5.03 -15.02
C LYS A 55 11.75 5.98 -14.50
N PRO A 56 12.08 5.96 -13.20
CA PRO A 56 13.12 6.82 -12.64
C PRO A 56 14.50 6.45 -13.20
N LYS A 57 15.39 7.45 -13.29
CA LYS A 57 16.75 7.26 -13.86
C LYS A 57 17.61 6.32 -13.02
N ASN A 58 17.49 6.42 -11.69
CA ASN A 58 18.21 5.61 -10.73
C ASN A 58 17.26 4.62 -10.05
N LEU A 59 16.61 3.77 -10.84
CA LEU A 59 15.69 2.76 -10.30
C LEU A 59 16.44 1.78 -9.41
N VAL A 60 16.09 1.73 -8.12
CA VAL A 60 16.56 0.71 -7.18
C VAL A 60 16.02 -0.64 -7.64
N SER A 61 16.88 -1.65 -7.79
CA SER A 61 16.46 -2.99 -8.20
C SER A 61 15.48 -3.60 -7.19
N GLN A 62 14.62 -4.52 -7.65
CA GLN A 62 13.61 -5.18 -6.81
C GLN A 62 14.27 -5.92 -5.63
N ASP A 63 15.32 -6.71 -5.89
CA ASP A 63 16.08 -7.42 -4.85
C ASP A 63 16.63 -6.47 -3.79
N LYS A 64 17.22 -5.35 -4.23
CA LYS A 64 17.78 -4.35 -3.34
C LYS A 64 16.70 -3.61 -2.55
N MET A 65 15.54 -3.37 -3.17
CA MET A 65 14.37 -2.83 -2.49
C MET A 65 13.89 -3.80 -1.40
N ALA A 66 13.85 -5.11 -1.68
CA ALA A 66 13.47 -6.13 -0.73
C ALA A 66 14.44 -6.20 0.47
N GLU A 67 15.75 -6.11 0.22
CA GLU A 67 16.77 -6.03 1.28
C GLU A 67 16.60 -4.78 2.15
N ILE A 68 16.41 -3.60 1.53
CA ILE A 68 16.17 -2.35 2.25
C ILE A 68 14.90 -2.47 3.10
N MET A 69 13.81 -3.00 2.56
CA MET A 69 12.55 -3.17 3.29
C MET A 69 12.69 -4.13 4.47
N ALA A 70 13.43 -5.23 4.32
CA ALA A 70 13.73 -6.15 5.41
C ALA A 70 14.50 -5.44 6.54
N ASP A 71 15.52 -4.65 6.21
CA ASP A 71 16.33 -3.92 7.19
C ASP A 71 15.56 -2.77 7.85
N LEU A 72 14.71 -2.07 7.09
CA LEU A 72 13.80 -1.05 7.64
C LEU A 72 12.80 -1.68 8.63
N ALA A 73 12.27 -2.86 8.33
CA ALA A 73 11.36 -3.58 9.24
C ALA A 73 12.04 -4.03 10.54
N ILE A 74 13.33 -4.37 10.49
CA ILE A 74 14.14 -4.65 11.70
C ILE A 74 14.37 -3.35 12.49
N ASN A 75 14.72 -2.26 11.79
CA ASN A 75 14.93 -0.96 12.41
C ASN A 75 13.66 -0.41 13.08
N ASP A 76 12.50 -0.61 12.46
CA ASP A 76 11.21 -0.23 13.03
C ASP A 76 10.94 -0.96 14.35
N GLN A 77 11.25 -2.27 14.41
CA GLN A 77 11.15 -3.04 15.65
C GLN A 77 12.07 -2.55 16.77
N ALA A 78 13.25 -2.00 16.44
CA ALA A 78 14.16 -1.45 17.44
C ALA A 78 13.55 -0.27 18.20
N THR A 79 12.61 0.47 17.59
CA THR A 79 11.93 1.58 18.26
C THR A 79 10.99 1.14 19.38
N PHE A 80 10.45 -0.08 19.31
CA PHE A 80 9.68 -0.67 20.42
C PHE A 80 10.55 -0.97 21.64
N MET A 81 11.82 -1.35 21.43
CA MET A 81 12.76 -1.56 22.53
C MET A 81 13.32 -0.24 23.07
N TYR A 82 13.47 0.77 22.20
CA TYR A 82 14.02 2.08 22.54
C TYR A 82 13.05 3.19 22.13
N PRO A 83 12.03 3.51 22.95
CA PRO A 83 10.93 4.41 22.58
C PRO A 83 11.35 5.87 22.34
N ASN A 84 12.56 6.27 22.76
CA ASN A 84 13.14 7.60 22.49
C ASN A 84 14.15 7.60 21.32
N SER A 85 14.19 6.52 20.53
CA SER A 85 15.08 6.43 19.37
C SER A 85 14.56 7.23 18.18
N ASN A 86 15.48 7.79 17.40
CA ASN A 86 15.16 8.55 16.21
C ASN A 86 15.00 7.60 15.00
N LEU A 87 13.75 7.34 14.59
CA LEU A 87 13.42 6.51 13.43
C LEU A 87 14.02 7.05 12.11
N GLU A 88 14.14 8.37 11.97
CA GLU A 88 14.74 9.03 10.80
C GLU A 88 16.23 8.70 10.70
N ALA A 89 16.94 8.68 11.84
CA ALA A 89 18.35 8.31 11.88
C ALA A 89 18.55 6.83 11.48
N GLY A 90 17.66 5.94 11.94
CA GLY A 90 17.67 4.52 11.56
C GLY A 90 17.39 4.33 10.06
N THR A 91 16.37 5.00 9.53
CA THR A 91 16.05 4.97 8.10
C THR A 91 17.21 5.47 7.25
N ARG A 92 17.83 6.59 7.64
CA ARG A 92 19.00 7.15 6.95
C ARG A 92 20.19 6.18 7.00
N TYR A 93 20.40 5.52 8.13
CA TYR A 93 21.46 4.53 8.28
C TYR A 93 21.27 3.32 7.35
N VAL A 94 20.04 2.78 7.29
CA VAL A 94 19.71 1.66 6.39
C VAL A 94 19.95 2.05 4.93
N LEU A 95 19.40 3.17 4.47
CA LEU A 95 19.57 3.63 3.09
C LEU A 95 21.05 3.88 2.74
N LYS A 96 21.82 4.46 3.67
CA LYS A 96 23.26 4.67 3.51
C LYS A 96 24.04 3.36 3.41
N THR A 97 23.71 2.37 4.24
CA THR A 97 24.33 1.03 4.20
C THR A 97 24.12 0.35 2.85
N HIS A 98 22.95 0.57 2.26
CA HIS A 98 22.61 0.07 0.94
C HIS A 98 23.13 0.95 -0.21
N ASN A 99 23.85 2.05 0.05
CA ASN A 99 24.28 3.02 -0.97
C ASN A 99 23.11 3.51 -1.85
N VAL A 100 21.96 3.80 -1.24
CA VAL A 100 20.77 4.33 -1.90
C VAL A 100 20.46 5.71 -1.34
N LYS A 101 20.20 6.67 -2.23
CA LYS A 101 19.73 7.99 -1.82
C LYS A 101 18.24 7.95 -1.49
N SER A 102 17.80 8.79 -0.57
CA SER A 102 16.39 8.84 -0.15
C SER A 102 15.46 9.14 -1.32
N GLU A 103 15.87 10.02 -2.23
CA GLU A 103 15.10 10.40 -3.42
C GLU A 103 14.92 9.21 -4.36
N ASP A 104 16.01 8.49 -4.66
CA ASP A 104 16.00 7.31 -5.54
C ASP A 104 15.13 6.19 -4.95
N TYR A 105 15.14 6.01 -3.62
CA TYR A 105 14.26 5.07 -2.92
C TYR A 105 12.78 5.46 -3.08
N ILE A 106 12.43 6.71 -2.80
CA ILE A 106 11.03 7.20 -2.87
C ILE A 106 10.48 7.10 -4.30
N GLU A 107 11.27 7.48 -5.30
CA GLU A 107 10.87 7.38 -6.71
C GLU A 107 10.68 5.92 -7.14
N SER A 108 11.60 5.04 -6.75
CA SER A 108 11.52 3.61 -7.05
C SER A 108 10.32 2.95 -6.35
N PHE A 109 10.07 3.31 -5.09
CA PHE A 109 8.91 2.83 -4.34
C PHE A 109 7.60 3.20 -5.03
N LYS A 110 7.43 4.48 -5.41
CA LYS A 110 6.25 4.95 -6.16
C LYS A 110 6.08 4.20 -7.48
N TYR A 111 7.18 4.02 -8.22
CA TYR A 111 7.18 3.27 -9.47
C TYR A 111 6.69 1.83 -9.28
N TYR A 112 7.16 1.12 -8.26
CA TYR A 112 6.77 -0.26 -8.01
C TYR A 112 5.34 -0.42 -7.47
N VAL A 113 4.83 0.57 -6.73
CA VAL A 113 3.42 0.60 -6.32
C VAL A 113 2.51 0.76 -7.53
N VAL A 114 2.80 1.73 -8.41
CA VAL A 114 1.98 1.99 -9.61
C VAL A 114 2.07 0.83 -10.60
N LYS A 115 3.22 0.17 -10.72
CA LYS A 115 3.38 -1.01 -11.59
C LYS A 115 2.92 -2.33 -10.96
N GLU A 116 2.27 -2.29 -9.80
CA GLU A 116 1.78 -3.47 -9.08
C GLU A 116 2.86 -4.53 -8.78
N LYS A 117 4.13 -4.11 -8.69
CA LYS A 117 5.28 -5.01 -8.40
C LYS A 117 5.62 -5.09 -6.92
N MET A 118 5.02 -4.24 -6.10
CA MET A 118 5.35 -4.15 -4.68
C MET A 118 5.07 -5.45 -3.92
N ASN A 119 4.05 -6.22 -4.31
CA ASN A 119 3.72 -7.47 -3.63
C ASN A 119 4.87 -8.48 -3.68
N GLY A 120 5.50 -8.68 -4.84
CA GLY A 120 6.65 -9.58 -4.97
C GLY A 120 7.86 -9.09 -4.16
N ILE A 121 8.13 -7.78 -4.17
CA ILE A 121 9.22 -7.18 -3.37
C ILE A 121 8.99 -7.42 -1.87
N VAL A 122 7.75 -7.30 -1.40
CA VAL A 122 7.39 -7.55 0.00
C VAL A 122 7.53 -9.03 0.36
N GLU A 123 7.13 -9.94 -0.52
CA GLU A 123 7.31 -11.38 -0.34
C GLU A 123 8.80 -11.75 -0.23
N ASP A 124 9.64 -11.19 -1.10
CA ASP A 124 11.09 -11.38 -1.06
C ASP A 124 11.70 -10.79 0.23
N ALA A 125 11.24 -9.61 0.66
CA ALA A 125 11.67 -9.00 1.90
C ALA A 125 11.32 -9.88 3.11
N GLN A 126 10.13 -10.51 3.11
CA GLN A 126 9.74 -11.47 4.15
C GLN A 126 10.67 -12.69 4.15
N GLN A 127 11.00 -13.24 2.98
CA GLN A 127 11.95 -14.36 2.90
C GLN A 127 13.35 -13.99 3.41
N ILE A 128 13.83 -12.78 3.10
CA ILE A 128 15.10 -12.26 3.61
C ILE A 128 15.03 -12.13 5.13
N LEU A 129 13.94 -11.59 5.67
CA LEU A 129 13.75 -11.44 7.11
C LEU A 129 13.75 -12.79 7.83
N LEU A 130 13.06 -13.81 7.27
CA LEU A 130 13.05 -15.17 7.82
C LEU A 130 14.44 -15.83 7.82
N LYS A 131 15.27 -15.55 6.81
CA LYS A 131 16.66 -16.02 6.77
C LYS A 131 17.52 -15.34 7.84
N LYS A 132 17.29 -14.04 8.11
CA LYS A 132 18.02 -13.27 9.12
C LYS A 132 17.59 -13.61 10.54
N ASP A 133 16.31 -13.89 10.77
CA ASP A 133 15.77 -14.34 12.04
C ASP A 133 14.88 -15.60 11.88
N PRO A 134 15.45 -16.81 11.96
CA PRO A 134 14.68 -18.05 11.84
C PRO A 134 13.66 -18.24 12.99
N LYS A 135 13.76 -17.49 14.09
CA LYS A 135 12.73 -17.51 15.15
C LYS A 135 11.45 -16.82 14.70
N ALA A 136 11.55 -15.85 13.78
CA ALA A 136 10.40 -15.16 13.19
C ALA A 136 9.51 -16.11 12.37
N GLU A 137 10.04 -17.21 11.82
CA GLU A 137 9.29 -18.17 11.01
C GLU A 137 8.11 -18.79 11.77
N LYS A 138 8.30 -19.10 13.05
CA LYS A 138 7.23 -19.62 13.91
C LYS A 138 6.10 -18.61 14.12
N TYR A 139 6.46 -17.33 14.27
CA TYR A 139 5.47 -16.26 14.46
C TYR A 139 4.72 -15.94 13.17
N VAL A 140 5.40 -15.94 12.03
CA VAL A 140 4.78 -15.72 10.71
C VAL A 140 3.81 -16.85 10.38
N LYS A 141 4.22 -18.12 10.57
CA LYS A 141 3.35 -19.30 10.34
C LYS A 141 2.15 -19.36 11.31
N ASP A 142 2.33 -19.02 12.58
CA ASP A 142 1.23 -18.96 13.55
C ASP A 142 0.23 -17.85 13.22
N LYS A 143 0.71 -16.69 12.75
CA LYS A 143 -0.16 -15.61 12.27
C LYS A 143 -0.88 -15.99 10.98
N MET A 144 -0.19 -16.54 9.98
CA MET A 144 -0.80 -16.95 8.71
C MET A 144 -1.86 -18.03 8.88
N SER A 145 -1.63 -19.02 9.76
CA SER A 145 -2.61 -20.09 10.03
C SER A 145 -3.85 -19.61 10.78
N LYS A 146 -3.73 -18.56 11.62
CA LYS A 146 -4.86 -17.91 12.29
C LYS A 146 -5.64 -16.95 11.38
N THR A 147 -5.02 -16.48 10.29
CA THR A 147 -5.60 -15.55 9.30
C THR A 147 -6.32 -16.29 8.15
N GLY A 148 -6.73 -17.54 8.34
CA GLY A 148 -7.56 -18.28 7.37
C GLY A 148 -8.96 -17.72 7.12
N ASN A 149 -9.35 -16.58 7.72
CA ASN A 149 -10.70 -15.98 7.58
C ASN A 149 -10.73 -14.46 7.43
N THR A 150 -9.62 -13.77 7.18
CA THR A 150 -9.70 -12.34 6.83
C THR A 150 -8.42 -11.87 6.14
N GLU A 151 -8.57 -11.48 4.88
CA GLU A 151 -7.61 -10.74 4.08
C GLU A 151 -7.21 -9.45 4.81
N ASN A 152 -6.17 -9.51 5.64
CA ASN A 152 -5.50 -8.36 6.22
C ASN A 152 -4.01 -8.67 6.21
N LEU A 153 -3.32 -8.15 5.19
CA LEU A 153 -1.88 -7.98 5.15
C LEU A 153 -1.41 -7.41 6.49
N PRO A 154 -0.29 -7.89 7.07
CA PRO A 154 0.27 -7.24 8.26
C PRO A 154 0.58 -5.79 7.88
N LEU A 155 -0.20 -4.88 8.47
CA LEU A 155 0.00 -3.45 8.41
C LEU A 155 1.46 -3.19 8.80
N LEU A 156 2.25 -2.72 7.83
CA LEU A 156 3.35 -1.81 8.12
C LEU A 156 2.75 -0.71 8.98
N SER A 157 3.05 -0.80 10.28
CA SER A 157 2.35 -0.06 11.32
C SER A 157 2.55 1.43 11.13
N ARG A 158 1.51 2.14 11.55
CA ARG A 158 1.17 3.54 11.27
C ARG A 158 2.16 4.56 11.83
#